data_AF-A0A350PAI7-F1
#
_entry.id   AF-A0A350PAI7-F1
#
_cell.length_a   1.000
_cell.length_b   1.000
_cell.length_c   1.000
_cell.angle_alpha   90.00
_cell.angle_beta   90.00
_cell.angle_gamma   90.00
#
_symmetry.space_group_name_H-M   'P 1'
#
loop_
_entity.id
_entity.type
_entity.pdbx_description
1 polymer ?
#
loop_
_entity_poly.entity_id
_entity_poly.type
_entity_poly.pdbx_seq_one_letter_code
_entity_poly.pdbx_strand_id
1 'polypeptide(L)'
;MAMGLKNILPTKDKNEKIEILLFEIAIFLTILVFLFWTGFSFYAGYQTLIKTIFVFGFVAYTGIYIAQKKGVSFNIMSSIYFGLSFGIMAFAWLPGGGITGAIIQFIILIFISGLLVLPIRAYLVFILLTSVIVIGFAIYEYFNPTAAVPYSNEIHRIRDISIASIISIIVLGFSLFTFKRSYVRDRESLNKAIKEIQVEKVKAESADKAKSQFLATISHEMRTPLNGIVGISELLSETDLNPEQVEMVKNLSYSSNMLHSLISDVLDLTTIEDENLELNENVFQLESEISDILEIFRPKIDSRKSFLHLH
;
A
#
# COMPACT_ATOMS: atom_id res chain seq x y z
N MET A 1 25.03 4.86 -20.18
CA MET A 1 23.66 4.69 -20.69
C MET A 1 22.77 4.28 -19.51
N ALA A 2 22.45 5.24 -18.65
CA ALA A 2 21.62 5.02 -17.46
C ALA A 2 20.25 5.65 -17.74
N MET A 3 19.30 4.82 -18.17
CA MET A 3 17.97 5.25 -18.57
C MET A 3 16.95 4.63 -17.62
N GLY A 4 16.24 5.52 -16.90
CA GLY A 4 14.85 5.32 -16.51
C GLY A 4 14.54 4.30 -15.41
N LEU A 5 14.66 4.72 -14.14
CA LEU A 5 13.97 4.03 -13.03
C LEU A 5 13.36 5.00 -11.99
N LYS A 6 13.04 6.23 -12.40
CA LYS A 6 12.41 7.23 -11.52
C LYS A 6 10.95 7.56 -11.83
N ASN A 7 10.33 6.90 -12.82
CA ASN A 7 8.96 7.24 -13.29
C ASN A 7 7.93 6.08 -13.24
N ILE A 8 8.16 4.99 -12.49
CA ILE A 8 7.19 3.87 -12.39
C ILE A 8 6.24 3.99 -11.18
N LEU A 9 6.40 5.00 -10.33
CA LEU A 9 5.47 5.24 -9.24
C LEU A 9 4.60 6.46 -9.52
N PRO A 10 3.32 6.27 -9.89
CA PRO A 10 2.32 7.28 -9.56
C PRO A 10 2.09 7.21 -8.05
N THR A 11 2.93 7.89 -7.26
CA THR A 11 2.58 8.26 -5.88
C THR A 11 1.55 9.40 -5.91
N LYS A 12 0.42 9.17 -6.58
CA LYS A 12 -0.82 9.85 -6.24
C LYS A 12 -1.64 8.80 -5.51
N ASP A 13 -1.48 8.87 -4.19
CA ASP A 13 -1.99 7.98 -3.18
C ASP A 13 -3.38 7.43 -3.56
N LYS A 14 -3.49 6.13 -3.81
CA LYS A 14 -4.78 5.51 -4.12
C LYS A 14 -5.78 5.73 -2.97
N ASN A 15 -5.30 5.92 -1.74
CA ASN A 15 -6.12 6.23 -0.58
C ASN A 15 -6.78 7.61 -0.69
N GLU A 16 -6.04 8.61 -1.19
CA GLU A 16 -6.56 9.98 -1.37
C GLU A 16 -7.74 10.01 -2.36
N LYS A 17 -7.77 9.09 -3.35
CA LYS A 17 -8.90 8.99 -4.29
C LYS A 17 -10.18 8.45 -3.65
N ILE A 18 -10.07 7.49 -2.72
CA ILE A 18 -11.24 6.91 -2.06
C ILE A 18 -11.81 7.90 -1.04
N GLU A 19 -10.96 8.54 -0.24
CA GLU A 19 -11.39 9.57 0.72
C GLU A 19 -12.10 10.74 0.02
N ILE A 20 -11.56 11.21 -1.12
CA ILE A 20 -12.21 12.22 -1.95
C ILE A 20 -13.56 11.73 -2.48
N LEU A 21 -13.64 10.51 -3.00
CA LEU A 21 -14.90 9.94 -3.51
C LEU A 21 -15.96 9.82 -2.41
N LEU A 22 -15.57 9.31 -1.24
CA LEU A 22 -16.44 9.18 -0.08
C LEU A 22 -16.93 10.56 0.39
N PHE A 23 -16.06 11.56 0.41
CA PHE A 23 -16.45 12.93 0.72
C PHE A 23 -17.38 13.55 -0.33
N GLU A 24 -17.15 13.32 -1.62
CA GLU A 24 -18.08 13.75 -2.68
C GLU A 24 -19.48 13.14 -2.51
N ILE A 25 -19.55 11.87 -2.09
CA ILE A 25 -20.82 11.21 -1.79
C ILE A 25 -21.47 11.82 -0.56
N ALA A 26 -20.71 12.01 0.53
CA ALA A 26 -21.22 12.58 1.78
C ALA A 26 -21.78 13.99 1.58
N ILE A 27 -21.05 14.85 0.88
CA ILE A 27 -21.48 16.23 0.62
C ILE A 27 -22.68 16.27 -0.32
N PHE A 28 -22.72 15.39 -1.33
CA PHE A 28 -23.88 15.28 -2.23
C PHE A 28 -25.15 14.86 -1.48
N LEU A 29 -25.06 13.84 -0.61
CA LEU A 29 -26.18 13.42 0.25
C LEU A 29 -26.61 14.55 1.19
N THR A 30 -25.65 15.28 1.76
CA THR A 30 -25.91 16.43 2.63
C THR A 30 -26.68 17.52 1.88
N ILE A 31 -26.27 17.85 0.65
CA ILE A 31 -26.97 18.81 -0.21
C ILE A 31 -28.41 18.36 -0.47
N LEU A 32 -28.64 17.08 -0.78
CA LEU A 32 -29.99 16.54 -1.00
C LEU A 32 -30.86 16.64 0.25
N VAL A 33 -30.30 16.33 1.43
CA VAL A 33 -31.00 16.49 2.72
C VAL A 33 -31.40 17.96 2.93
N PHE A 34 -30.45 18.89 2.78
CA PHE A 34 -30.74 20.32 2.97
C PHE A 34 -31.69 20.89 1.91
N LEU A 35 -31.64 20.40 0.67
CA LEU A 35 -32.59 20.76 -0.39
C LEU A 35 -34.01 20.32 -0.02
N PHE A 36 -34.16 19.08 0.41
CA PHE A 36 -35.45 18.54 0.86
C PHE A 36 -35.99 19.36 2.04
N TRP A 37 -35.19 19.57 3.09
CA TRP A 37 -35.62 20.30 4.28
C TRP A 37 -35.89 21.78 4.01
N THR A 38 -35.19 22.38 3.04
CA THR A 38 -35.52 23.71 2.56
C THR A 38 -36.95 23.73 2.03
N GLY A 39 -37.28 22.90 1.03
CA GLY A 39 -38.63 22.85 0.46
C GLY A 39 -39.71 22.48 1.50
N PHE A 40 -39.42 21.48 2.34
CA PHE A 40 -40.33 21.04 3.39
C PHE A 40 -40.59 22.13 4.43
N SER A 41 -39.58 22.92 4.81
CA SER A 41 -39.74 23.99 5.80
C SER A 41 -40.68 25.12 5.35
N PHE A 42 -40.73 25.40 4.04
CA PHE A 42 -41.71 26.33 3.46
C PHE A 42 -43.12 25.74 3.47
N TYR A 43 -43.27 24.49 3.02
CA TYR A 43 -44.55 23.79 3.00
C TYR A 43 -45.13 23.59 4.41
N ALA A 44 -44.30 23.16 5.36
CA ALA A 44 -44.69 22.86 6.73
C ALA A 44 -44.87 24.11 7.61
N GLY A 45 -44.61 25.32 7.07
CA GLY A 45 -44.84 26.57 7.79
C GLY A 45 -43.88 26.81 8.95
N TYR A 46 -42.63 26.37 8.86
CA TYR A 46 -41.63 26.54 9.92
C TYR A 46 -41.35 28.02 10.24
N GLN A 47 -40.80 28.28 11.42
CA GLN A 47 -40.33 29.61 11.80
C GLN A 47 -39.27 30.12 10.83
N THR A 48 -39.22 31.44 10.64
CA THR A 48 -38.28 32.10 9.71
C THR A 48 -36.84 31.70 9.99
N LEU A 49 -36.45 31.59 11.26
CA LEU A 49 -35.09 31.20 11.65
C LEU A 49 -34.70 29.82 11.10
N ILE A 50 -35.56 28.81 11.26
CA ILE A 50 -35.30 27.43 10.79
C ILE A 50 -35.24 27.39 9.26
N LYS A 51 -36.15 28.11 8.59
CA LYS A 51 -36.12 28.23 7.11
C LYS A 51 -34.80 28.81 6.63
N THR A 52 -34.32 29.88 7.26
CA THR A 52 -33.05 30.52 6.92
C THR A 52 -31.88 29.57 7.15
N ILE A 53 -31.88 28.76 8.22
CA ILE A 53 -30.84 27.76 8.48
C ILE A 53 -30.78 26.71 7.35
N PHE A 54 -31.92 26.18 6.91
CA PHE A 54 -31.94 25.19 5.84
C PHE A 54 -31.49 25.76 4.49
N VAL A 55 -31.97 26.96 4.14
CA VAL A 55 -31.53 27.65 2.90
C VAL A 55 -30.03 27.93 2.95
N PHE A 56 -29.53 28.45 4.08
CA PHE A 56 -28.10 28.72 4.27
C PHE A 56 -27.27 27.44 4.15
N GLY A 57 -27.68 26.35 4.82
CA GLY A 57 -27.01 25.07 4.74
C GLY A 57 -26.96 24.55 3.30
N PHE A 58 -28.08 24.58 2.56
CA PHE A 58 -28.12 24.17 1.16
C PHE A 58 -27.11 24.94 0.29
N VAL A 59 -27.08 26.27 0.42
CA VAL A 59 -26.15 27.13 -0.33
C VAL A 59 -24.69 26.86 0.07
N ALA A 60 -24.42 26.77 1.38
CA ALA A 60 -23.08 26.58 1.91
C ALA A 60 -22.49 25.22 1.50
N TYR A 61 -23.24 24.11 1.64
CA TYR A 61 -22.77 22.79 1.20
C TYR A 61 -22.61 22.70 -0.32
N THR A 62 -23.46 23.37 -1.09
CA THR A 62 -23.27 23.48 -2.55
C THR A 62 -21.98 24.24 -2.88
N GLY A 63 -21.67 25.31 -2.14
CA GLY A 63 -20.42 26.05 -2.26
C GLY A 63 -19.19 25.19 -1.95
N ILE A 64 -19.23 24.39 -0.89
CA ILE A 64 -18.15 23.46 -0.54
C ILE A 64 -17.97 22.40 -1.66
N TYR A 65 -19.05 21.86 -2.21
CA TYR A 65 -18.98 20.90 -3.32
C TYR A 65 -18.33 21.49 -4.58
N ILE A 66 -18.71 22.72 -4.94
CA ILE A 66 -18.11 23.42 -6.09
C ILE A 66 -16.63 23.74 -5.81
N ALA A 67 -16.28 24.19 -4.60
CA ALA A 67 -14.90 24.47 -4.22
C ALA A 67 -14.02 23.22 -4.28
N GLN A 68 -14.54 22.07 -3.83
CA GLN A 68 -13.87 20.79 -3.95
C GLN A 68 -13.61 20.43 -5.42
N LYS A 69 -14.61 20.58 -6.30
CA LYS A 69 -14.45 20.33 -7.75
C LYS A 69 -13.46 21.28 -8.42
N LYS A 70 -13.21 22.47 -7.86
CA LYS A 70 -12.17 23.41 -8.29
C LYS A 70 -10.76 23.07 -7.79
N GLY A 71 -10.59 21.96 -7.07
CA GLY A 71 -9.27 21.45 -6.68
C GLY A 71 -8.76 21.95 -5.34
N VAL A 72 -9.62 22.47 -4.46
CA VAL A 72 -9.22 22.79 -3.08
C VAL A 72 -8.90 21.51 -2.32
N SER A 73 -7.89 21.55 -1.44
CA SER A 73 -7.44 20.40 -0.65
C SER A 73 -8.58 19.73 0.14
N PHE A 74 -8.60 18.39 0.09
CA PHE A 74 -9.54 17.56 0.84
C PHE A 74 -9.57 17.90 2.34
N ASN A 75 -8.41 18.02 2.99
CA ASN A 75 -8.33 18.29 4.43
C ASN A 75 -8.98 19.63 4.82
N ILE A 76 -8.83 20.64 3.97
CA ILE A 76 -9.44 21.96 4.19
C ILE A 76 -10.96 21.84 4.01
N MET A 77 -11.41 21.20 2.93
CA MET A 77 -12.82 21.05 2.63
C MET A 77 -13.57 20.19 3.66
N SER A 78 -12.99 19.08 4.10
CA SER A 78 -13.58 18.23 5.13
C SER A 78 -13.66 18.95 6.48
N SER A 79 -12.64 19.72 6.85
CA SER A 79 -12.65 20.54 8.07
C SER A 79 -13.76 21.61 8.02
N ILE A 80 -13.91 22.30 6.89
CA ILE A 80 -14.97 23.30 6.70
C ILE A 80 -16.35 22.63 6.74
N TYR A 81 -16.50 21.47 6.10
CA TYR A 81 -17.74 20.70 6.09
C TYR A 81 -18.20 20.30 7.49
N PHE A 82 -17.30 19.73 8.31
CA PHE A 82 -17.65 19.33 9.68
C PHE A 82 -17.80 20.53 10.61
N GLY A 83 -16.96 21.56 10.49
CA GLY A 83 -17.11 22.80 11.25
C GLY A 83 -18.46 23.47 11.00
N LEU A 84 -18.88 23.54 9.73
CA LEU A 84 -20.20 24.03 9.35
C LEU A 84 -21.32 23.13 9.88
N SER A 85 -21.16 21.80 9.83
CA SER A 85 -22.13 20.84 10.36
C SER A 85 -22.37 21.03 11.85
N PHE A 86 -21.30 21.14 12.64
CA PHE A 86 -21.39 21.38 14.08
C PHE A 86 -21.93 22.79 14.40
N GLY A 87 -21.54 23.81 13.63
CA GLY A 87 -22.06 25.16 13.80
C GLY A 87 -23.57 25.25 13.53
N ILE A 88 -24.04 24.67 12.43
CA ILE A 88 -25.47 24.58 12.12
C ILE A 88 -26.20 23.77 13.19
N MET A 89 -25.66 22.63 13.63
CA MET A 89 -26.24 21.81 14.69
C MET A 89 -26.42 22.60 15.99
N ALA A 90 -25.37 23.29 16.45
CA ALA A 90 -25.41 24.08 17.67
C ALA A 90 -26.44 25.22 17.59
N PHE A 91 -26.51 25.91 16.45
CA PHE A 91 -27.43 27.02 16.24
C PHE A 91 -28.89 26.54 16.04
N ALA A 92 -29.08 25.37 15.45
CA ALA A 92 -30.39 24.78 15.21
C ALA A 92 -30.94 24.00 16.41
N TRP A 93 -30.16 23.75 17.47
CA TRP A 93 -30.57 22.93 18.61
C TRP A 93 -31.86 23.44 19.27
N LEU A 94 -31.84 24.67 19.78
CA LEU A 94 -32.98 25.24 20.51
C LEU A 94 -34.18 25.52 19.59
N PRO A 95 -34.02 26.13 18.40
CA PRO A 95 -35.13 26.31 17.47
C PRO A 95 -35.70 24.98 16.94
N GLY A 96 -34.89 23.93 16.87
CA GLY A 96 -35.25 22.61 16.38
C GLY A 96 -35.98 21.72 17.39
N GLY A 97 -36.40 22.27 18.53
CA GLY A 97 -37.16 21.55 19.56
C GLY A 97 -36.31 20.78 20.58
N GLY A 98 -35.00 21.00 20.59
CA GLY A 98 -34.09 20.45 21.59
C GLY A 98 -34.09 18.92 21.64
N ILE A 99 -33.99 18.35 22.84
CA ILE A 99 -33.96 16.89 23.07
C ILE A 99 -35.23 16.20 22.54
N THR A 100 -36.37 16.92 22.52
CA THR A 100 -37.65 16.34 22.09
C THR A 100 -37.92 16.47 20.59
N GLY A 101 -37.03 17.14 19.85
CA GLY A 101 -37.23 17.50 18.46
C GLY A 101 -36.52 16.61 17.44
N ALA A 102 -36.72 16.97 16.18
CA ALA A 102 -36.13 16.26 15.04
C ALA A 102 -34.61 16.51 14.89
N ILE A 103 -34.03 17.40 15.69
CA ILE A 103 -32.61 17.76 15.62
C ILE A 103 -31.70 16.56 15.94
N ILE A 104 -32.16 15.64 16.78
CA ILE A 104 -31.39 14.44 17.15
C ILE A 104 -31.11 13.56 15.93
N GLN A 105 -32.06 13.45 15.00
CA GLN A 105 -31.88 12.68 13.76
C GLN A 105 -30.80 13.29 12.86
N PHE A 106 -30.62 14.61 12.86
CA PHE A 106 -29.53 15.24 12.12
C PHE A 106 -28.15 14.92 12.73
N ILE A 107 -28.06 14.62 14.02
CA ILE A 107 -26.81 14.16 14.65
C ILE A 107 -26.40 12.81 14.05
N ILE A 108 -27.37 11.91 13.83
CA ILE A 108 -27.12 10.62 13.17
C ILE A 108 -26.54 10.85 11.77
N LEU A 109 -27.08 11.82 11.02
CA LEU A 109 -26.54 12.17 9.69
C LEU A 109 -25.11 12.70 9.76
N ILE A 110 -24.80 13.60 10.71
CA ILE A 110 -23.44 14.09 10.94
C ILE A 110 -22.52 12.92 11.29
N PHE A 111 -22.99 11.99 12.11
CA PHE A 111 -22.22 10.81 12.53
C PHE A 111 -21.91 9.88 11.36
N ILE A 112 -22.91 9.57 10.52
CA ILE A 112 -22.74 8.78 9.29
C ILE A 112 -21.73 9.44 8.36
N SER A 113 -21.84 10.76 8.18
CA SER A 113 -20.90 11.52 7.36
C SER A 113 -19.49 11.49 7.95
N GLY A 114 -19.35 11.65 9.26
CA GLY A 114 -18.07 11.53 9.99
C GLY A 114 -17.39 10.19 9.78
N LEU A 115 -18.13 9.10 9.96
CA LEU A 115 -17.64 7.74 9.76
C LEU A 115 -17.30 7.40 8.31
N LEU A 116 -17.82 8.16 7.34
CA LEU A 116 -17.58 7.91 5.93
C LEU A 116 -16.39 8.75 5.41
N VAL A 117 -16.20 9.95 5.95
CA VAL A 117 -15.24 10.93 5.42
C VAL A 117 -13.95 11.00 6.22
N LEU A 118 -14.01 10.89 7.54
CA LEU A 118 -12.84 11.14 8.37
C LEU A 118 -11.87 9.94 8.33
N PRO A 119 -10.57 10.18 8.48
CA PRO A 119 -9.63 9.08 8.66
C PRO A 119 -9.85 8.43 10.04
N ILE A 120 -9.59 7.12 10.14
CA ILE A 120 -9.81 6.33 11.37
C ILE A 120 -9.18 6.96 12.61
N ARG A 121 -7.98 7.54 12.47
CA ARG A 121 -7.27 8.26 13.56
C ARG A 121 -8.06 9.43 14.17
N ALA A 122 -8.99 10.02 13.42
CA ALA A 122 -9.82 11.13 13.86
C ALA A 122 -11.16 10.68 14.48
N TYR A 123 -11.53 9.39 14.39
CA TYR A 123 -12.83 8.91 14.87
C TYR A 123 -13.04 9.13 16.35
N LEU A 124 -12.04 8.84 17.18
CA LEU A 124 -12.15 9.02 18.62
C LEU A 124 -12.42 10.49 18.97
N VAL A 125 -11.64 11.41 18.39
CA VAL A 125 -11.82 12.85 18.59
C VAL A 125 -13.19 13.31 18.09
N PHE A 126 -13.63 12.86 16.92
CA PHE A 126 -14.93 13.19 16.34
C PHE A 126 -16.11 12.70 17.20
N ILE A 127 -16.03 11.46 17.69
CA ILE A 127 -17.04 10.87 18.57
C ILE A 127 -17.10 11.68 19.87
N LEU A 128 -15.97 11.92 20.52
CA LEU A 128 -15.91 12.72 21.76
C LEU A 128 -16.46 14.12 21.55
N LEU A 129 -16.06 14.81 20.48
CA LEU A 129 -16.53 16.16 20.18
C LEU A 129 -18.04 16.20 19.96
N THR A 130 -18.58 15.24 19.19
CA THR A 130 -20.03 15.12 18.98
C THR A 130 -20.76 14.84 20.30
N SER A 131 -20.27 13.88 21.09
CA SER A 131 -20.85 13.54 22.39
C SER A 131 -20.83 14.73 23.36
N VAL A 132 -19.72 15.48 23.44
CA VAL A 132 -19.61 16.66 24.31
C VAL A 132 -20.61 17.74 23.90
N ILE A 133 -20.78 18.00 22.60
CA ILE A 133 -21.77 18.98 22.11
C ILE A 133 -23.19 18.55 22.51
N VAL A 134 -23.55 17.30 22.23
CA VAL A 134 -24.90 16.76 22.51
C VAL A 134 -25.19 16.75 24.00
N ILE A 135 -24.26 16.23 24.82
CA ILE A 135 -24.41 16.20 26.28
C ILE A 135 -24.45 17.61 26.84
N GLY A 136 -23.61 18.53 26.34
CA GLY A 136 -23.60 19.93 26.78
C GLY A 136 -24.94 20.62 26.56
N PHE A 137 -25.53 20.48 25.37
CA PHE A 137 -26.85 21.01 25.10
C PHE A 137 -27.95 20.31 25.90
N ALA A 138 -27.86 18.99 26.09
CA ALA A 138 -28.83 18.26 26.89
C ALA A 138 -28.81 18.68 28.36
N ILE A 139 -27.62 18.90 28.94
CA ILE A 139 -27.45 19.44 30.29
C ILE A 139 -28.01 20.86 30.37
N TYR A 140 -27.70 21.71 29.38
CA TYR A 140 -28.23 23.07 29.33
C TYR A 140 -29.75 23.10 29.31
N GLU A 141 -30.39 22.24 28.52
CA GLU A 141 -31.85 22.11 28.43
C GLU A 141 -32.47 21.53 29.71
N TYR A 142 -31.77 20.62 30.39
CA TYR A 142 -32.19 20.11 31.70
C TYR A 142 -32.30 21.23 32.75
N PHE A 143 -31.31 22.14 32.78
CA PHE A 143 -31.34 23.30 33.68
C PHE A 143 -32.26 24.43 33.18
N ASN A 144 -32.58 24.46 31.89
CA ASN A 144 -33.44 25.47 31.27
C ASN A 144 -34.54 24.84 30.41
N PRO A 145 -35.58 24.21 31.00
CA PRO A 145 -36.57 23.43 30.27
C PRO A 145 -37.39 24.23 29.24
N THR A 146 -37.46 25.56 29.38
CA THR A 146 -38.18 26.45 28.44
C THR A 146 -37.27 27.08 27.38
N ALA A 147 -35.98 26.73 27.34
CA ALA A 147 -35.04 27.31 26.38
C ALA A 147 -35.26 26.80 24.96
N ALA A 148 -35.69 25.55 24.79
CA ALA A 148 -36.02 24.98 23.49
C ALA A 148 -37.39 25.50 23.03
N VAL A 149 -37.50 25.83 21.74
CA VAL A 149 -38.76 26.27 21.13
C VAL A 149 -39.70 25.07 21.03
N PRO A 150 -40.84 25.06 21.75
CA PRO A 150 -41.74 23.91 21.73
C PRO A 150 -42.45 23.81 20.37
N TYR A 151 -42.74 22.58 19.96
CA TYR A 151 -43.62 22.33 18.81
C TYR A 151 -45.02 22.85 19.09
N SER A 152 -45.67 23.39 18.06
CA SER A 152 -47.04 23.91 18.17
C SER A 152 -48.05 22.81 18.51
N ASN A 153 -47.89 21.61 17.92
CA ASN A 153 -48.73 20.43 18.19
C ASN A 153 -47.89 19.16 18.21
N GLU A 154 -48.35 18.15 18.96
CA GLU A 154 -47.73 16.84 19.01
C GLU A 154 -47.69 16.15 17.64
N ILE A 155 -48.70 16.36 16.80
CA ILE A 155 -48.75 15.86 15.42
C ILE A 155 -47.58 16.41 14.59
N HIS A 156 -47.23 17.69 14.73
CA HIS A 156 -46.08 18.27 14.03
C HIS A 156 -44.77 17.66 14.50
N ARG A 157 -44.61 17.46 15.82
CA ARG A 157 -43.43 16.81 16.40
C ARG A 157 -43.24 15.40 15.85
N ILE A 158 -44.29 14.56 15.90
CA ILE A 158 -44.23 13.17 15.43
C ILE A 158 -43.93 13.11 13.93
N ARG A 159 -44.59 13.95 13.12
CA ARG A 159 -44.35 14.00 11.67
C ARG A 159 -42.90 14.34 11.36
N ASP A 160 -42.36 15.37 12.00
CA ASP A 160 -41.02 15.87 11.72
C ASP A 160 -39.94 14.85 12.14
N ILE A 161 -40.10 14.23 13.31
CA ILE A 161 -39.26 13.12 13.79
C ILE A 161 -39.33 11.93 12.82
N SER A 162 -40.53 11.56 12.37
CA SER A 162 -40.73 10.42 11.47
C SER A 162 -40.05 10.64 10.12
N ILE A 163 -40.23 11.82 9.53
CA ILE A 163 -39.59 12.20 8.26
C ILE A 163 -38.07 12.22 8.43
N ALA A 164 -37.55 12.84 9.49
CA ALA A 164 -36.11 12.89 9.75
C ALA A 164 -35.51 11.48 9.96
N SER A 165 -36.25 10.59 10.61
CA SER A 165 -35.82 9.20 10.83
C SER A 165 -35.78 8.41 9.52
N ILE A 166 -36.80 8.55 8.66
CA ILE A 166 -36.82 7.92 7.34
C ILE A 166 -35.65 8.41 6.48
N ILE A 167 -35.40 9.71 6.44
CA ILE A 167 -34.27 10.29 5.71
C ILE A 167 -32.94 9.75 6.26
N SER A 168 -32.80 9.66 7.58
CA SER A 168 -31.59 9.12 8.21
C SER A 168 -31.33 7.66 7.83
N ILE A 169 -32.38 6.83 7.78
CA ILE A 169 -32.29 5.43 7.35
C ILE A 169 -31.91 5.34 5.86
N ILE A 170 -32.51 6.17 5.00
CA ILE A 170 -32.18 6.19 3.57
C ILE A 170 -30.72 6.59 3.35
N VAL A 171 -30.26 7.65 4.03
CA VAL A 171 -28.87 8.11 3.94
C VAL A 171 -27.93 7.04 4.48
N LEU A 172 -28.22 6.44 5.63
CA LEU A 172 -27.43 5.33 6.18
C LEU A 172 -27.34 4.15 5.21
N GLY A 173 -28.47 3.71 4.67
CA GLY A 173 -28.54 2.59 3.74
C GLY A 173 -27.74 2.85 2.47
N PHE A 174 -27.86 4.06 1.91
CA PHE A 174 -27.08 4.46 0.74
C PHE A 174 -25.58 4.56 1.06
N SER A 175 -25.19 5.15 2.19
CA SER A 175 -23.80 5.22 2.65
C SER A 175 -23.17 3.85 2.87
N LEU A 176 -23.92 2.91 3.48
CA LEU A 176 -23.45 1.53 3.65
C LEU A 176 -23.33 0.80 2.32
N PHE A 177 -24.26 1.05 1.37
CA PHE A 177 -24.19 0.47 0.04
C PHE A 177 -22.95 0.93 -0.73
N THR A 178 -22.66 2.24 -0.74
CA THR A 178 -21.47 2.78 -1.43
C THR A 178 -20.18 2.30 -0.77
N PHE A 179 -20.14 2.27 0.58
CA PHE A 179 -19.01 1.75 1.34
C PHE A 179 -18.75 0.27 1.03
N LYS A 180 -19.79 -0.59 1.11
CA LYS A 180 -19.67 -2.03 0.80
C LYS A 180 -19.24 -2.26 -0.65
N ARG A 181 -19.77 -1.48 -1.59
CA ARG A 181 -19.38 -1.56 -3.01
C ARG A 181 -17.91 -1.20 -3.22
N SER A 182 -17.41 -0.16 -2.54
CA SER A 182 -15.99 0.21 -2.58
C SER A 182 -15.11 -0.90 -2.03
N TYR A 183 -15.47 -1.42 -0.84
CA TYR A 183 -14.71 -2.47 -0.16
C TYR A 183 -14.58 -3.75 -1.02
N VAL A 184 -15.66 -4.19 -1.67
CA VAL A 184 -15.63 -5.37 -2.54
C VAL A 184 -14.70 -5.15 -3.74
N ARG A 185 -14.76 -3.99 -4.38
CA ARG A 185 -13.91 -3.64 -5.53
C ARG A 185 -12.44 -3.64 -5.16
N ASP A 186 -12.08 -3.07 -4.02
CA ASP A 186 -10.68 -3.01 -3.56
C ASP A 186 -10.16 -4.42 -3.27
N ARG A 187 -10.96 -5.27 -2.62
CA ARG A 187 -10.62 -6.67 -2.35
C ARG A 187 -10.42 -7.48 -3.63
N GLU A 188 -11.26 -7.29 -4.65
CA GLU A 188 -11.09 -7.94 -5.96
C GLU A 188 -9.79 -7.49 -6.65
N SER A 189 -9.50 -6.19 -6.61
CA SER A 189 -8.26 -5.65 -7.19
C SER A 189 -7.01 -6.20 -6.50
N LEU A 190 -7.05 -6.33 -5.17
CA LEU A 190 -5.97 -6.89 -4.38
C LEU A 190 -5.77 -8.38 -4.69
N ASN A 191 -6.84 -9.16 -4.73
CA ASN A 191 -6.77 -10.58 -5.06
C ASN A 191 -6.21 -10.82 -6.48
N LYS A 192 -6.57 -9.96 -7.44
CA LYS A 192 -6.01 -10.03 -8.80
C LYS A 192 -4.51 -9.72 -8.81
N ALA A 193 -4.08 -8.68 -8.11
CA ALA A 193 -2.66 -8.32 -8.00
C ALA A 193 -1.86 -9.44 -7.33
N ILE A 194 -2.38 -10.05 -6.25
CA ILE A 194 -1.75 -11.21 -5.59
C ILE A 194 -1.60 -12.38 -6.57
N LYS A 195 -2.64 -12.68 -7.36
CA LYS A 195 -2.59 -13.77 -8.35
C LYS A 195 -1.57 -13.50 -9.45
N GLU A 196 -1.48 -12.27 -9.94
CA GLU A 196 -0.47 -11.86 -10.93
C GLU A 196 0.95 -11.98 -10.38
N ILE A 197 1.19 -11.51 -9.15
CA ILE A 197 2.47 -11.66 -8.47
C ILE A 197 2.83 -13.15 -8.31
N GLN A 198 1.88 -13.99 -7.92
CA GLN A 198 2.13 -15.42 -7.77
C GLN A 198 2.50 -16.10 -9.10
N VAL A 199 1.84 -15.73 -10.20
CA VAL A 199 2.16 -16.25 -11.54
C VAL A 199 3.56 -15.82 -11.97
N GLU A 200 3.92 -14.55 -11.80
CA GLU A 200 5.26 -14.06 -12.15
C GLU A 200 6.34 -14.66 -11.25
N LYS A 201 6.06 -14.88 -9.96
CA LYS A 201 6.97 -15.59 -9.05
C LYS A 201 7.25 -17.00 -9.54
N VAL A 202 6.21 -17.78 -9.86
CA VAL A 202 6.38 -19.16 -10.37
C VAL A 202 7.17 -19.18 -11.68
N LYS A 203 6.95 -18.21 -12.57
CA LYS A 203 7.74 -18.10 -13.81
C LYS A 203 9.21 -17.81 -13.52
N ALA A 204 9.50 -16.85 -12.63
CA ALA A 204 10.86 -16.52 -12.23
C ALA A 204 11.56 -17.74 -11.63
N GLU A 205 10.94 -18.40 -10.65
CA GLU A 205 11.47 -19.63 -10.04
C GLU A 205 11.71 -20.74 -11.07
N SER A 206 10.80 -20.91 -12.04
CA SER A 206 10.97 -21.90 -13.10
C SER A 206 12.13 -21.56 -14.05
N ALA A 207 12.35 -20.28 -14.33
CA ALA A 207 13.44 -19.81 -15.17
C ALA A 207 14.79 -19.95 -14.47
N ASP A 208 14.86 -19.62 -13.17
CA ASP A 208 16.05 -19.79 -12.35
C ASP A 208 16.42 -21.27 -12.25
N LYS A 209 15.45 -22.15 -11.97
CA LYS A 209 15.70 -23.60 -11.96
C LYS A 209 16.19 -24.12 -13.32
N ALA A 210 15.62 -23.63 -14.43
CA ALA A 210 16.05 -24.00 -15.76
C ALA A 210 17.47 -23.50 -16.08
N LYS A 211 17.83 -22.29 -15.63
CA LYS A 211 19.18 -21.73 -15.72
C LYS A 211 20.18 -22.61 -14.97
N SER A 212 19.93 -22.93 -13.70
CA SER A 212 20.83 -23.76 -12.90
C SER A 212 20.99 -25.16 -13.49
N GLN A 213 19.89 -25.79 -13.92
CA GLN A 213 19.95 -27.11 -14.57
C GLN A 213 20.70 -27.09 -15.90
N PHE A 214 20.54 -26.03 -16.70
CA PHE A 214 21.27 -25.85 -17.96
C PHE A 214 22.78 -25.72 -17.71
N LEU A 215 23.19 -24.88 -16.75
CA LEU A 215 24.61 -24.65 -16.43
C LEU A 215 25.27 -25.92 -15.87
N ALA A 216 24.60 -26.63 -14.96
CA ALA A 216 25.07 -27.91 -14.45
C ALA A 216 25.27 -28.94 -15.57
N THR A 217 24.30 -29.06 -16.48
CA THR A 217 24.38 -30.01 -17.61
C THR A 217 25.52 -29.66 -18.56
N ILE A 218 25.62 -28.40 -18.98
CA ILE A 218 26.68 -27.95 -19.91
C ILE A 218 28.06 -28.16 -19.29
N SER A 219 28.24 -27.91 -18.00
CA SER A 219 29.53 -28.13 -17.37
C SER A 219 29.95 -29.60 -17.38
N HIS A 220 29.04 -30.52 -17.09
CA HIS A 220 29.31 -31.97 -17.20
C HIS A 220 29.69 -32.37 -18.64
N GLU A 221 28.95 -31.87 -19.63
CA GLU A 221 29.19 -32.14 -21.04
C GLU A 221 30.50 -31.52 -21.55
N MET A 222 30.94 -30.40 -20.97
CA MET A 222 32.21 -29.74 -21.31
C MET A 222 33.41 -30.36 -20.60
N ARG A 223 33.27 -30.85 -19.37
CA ARG A 223 34.37 -31.47 -18.60
C ARG A 223 34.91 -32.72 -19.29
N THR A 224 34.05 -33.52 -19.91
CA THR A 224 34.44 -34.77 -20.61
C THR A 224 35.41 -34.54 -21.79
N PRO A 225 35.09 -33.71 -22.81
CA PRO A 225 36.02 -33.42 -23.90
C PRO A 225 37.26 -32.67 -23.42
N LEU A 226 37.12 -31.79 -22.42
CA LEU A 226 38.25 -31.03 -21.88
C LEU A 226 39.26 -31.94 -21.18
N ASN A 227 38.81 -32.90 -20.37
CA ASN A 227 39.66 -33.92 -19.76
C ASN A 227 40.37 -34.76 -20.83
N GLY A 228 39.70 -35.03 -21.95
CA GLY A 228 40.31 -35.68 -23.12
C GLY A 228 41.45 -34.85 -23.73
N ILE A 229 41.23 -33.54 -23.92
CA ILE A 229 42.27 -32.63 -24.45
C ILE A 229 43.44 -32.51 -23.47
N VAL A 230 43.16 -32.38 -22.17
CA VAL A 230 44.20 -32.34 -21.12
C VAL A 230 45.01 -33.62 -21.12
N GLY A 231 44.35 -34.79 -21.09
CA GLY A 231 45.04 -36.09 -21.09
C GLY A 231 45.87 -36.32 -22.36
N ILE A 232 45.36 -35.95 -23.54
CA ILE A 232 46.14 -36.03 -24.78
C ILE A 232 47.32 -35.05 -24.76
N SER A 233 47.14 -33.85 -24.20
CA SER A 233 48.23 -32.88 -24.06
C SER A 233 49.34 -33.38 -23.14
N GLU A 234 48.98 -34.06 -22.04
CA GLU A 234 49.91 -34.68 -21.10
C GLU A 234 50.68 -35.82 -21.79
N LEU A 235 49.96 -36.74 -22.43
CA LEU A 235 50.58 -37.85 -23.18
C LEU A 235 51.50 -37.36 -24.30
N LEU A 236 51.13 -36.31 -25.02
CA LEU A 236 52.00 -35.70 -26.04
C LEU A 236 53.25 -35.09 -25.42
N SER A 237 53.15 -34.51 -24.23
CA SER A 237 54.29 -33.88 -23.55
C SER A 237 55.35 -34.88 -23.08
N GLU A 238 54.99 -36.16 -22.95
CA GLU A 238 55.89 -37.28 -22.65
C GLU A 238 56.57 -37.88 -23.89
N THR A 239 56.30 -37.37 -25.09
CA THR A 239 56.92 -37.84 -26.35
C THR A 239 58.14 -37.01 -26.75
N ASP A 240 58.97 -37.53 -27.69
CA ASP A 240 60.07 -36.78 -28.28
C ASP A 240 59.53 -35.66 -29.20
N LEU A 241 59.42 -34.45 -28.65
CA LEU A 241 58.95 -33.25 -29.34
C LEU A 241 60.11 -32.33 -29.74
N ASN A 242 59.99 -31.68 -30.90
CA ASN A 242 60.89 -30.60 -31.28
C ASN A 242 60.55 -29.30 -30.51
N PRO A 243 61.45 -28.28 -30.48
CA PRO A 243 61.24 -27.06 -29.69
C PRO A 243 59.93 -26.31 -29.98
N GLU A 244 59.49 -26.30 -31.24
CA GLU A 244 58.24 -25.64 -31.65
C GLU A 244 57.01 -26.42 -31.18
N GLN A 245 57.05 -27.76 -31.27
CA GLN A 245 56.00 -28.64 -30.76
C GLN A 245 55.87 -28.59 -29.22
N VAL A 246 56.98 -28.45 -28.49
CA VAL A 246 56.97 -28.26 -27.03
C VAL A 246 56.20 -26.99 -26.66
N GLU A 247 56.45 -25.89 -27.36
CA GLU A 247 55.74 -24.63 -27.12
C GLU A 247 54.25 -24.74 -27.46
N MET A 248 53.89 -25.43 -28.55
CA MET A 248 52.50 -25.71 -28.91
C MET A 248 51.76 -26.54 -27.85
N VAL A 249 52.35 -27.64 -27.37
CA VAL A 249 51.74 -28.50 -26.32
C VAL A 249 51.58 -27.73 -25.01
N LYS A 250 52.57 -26.91 -24.65
CA LYS A 250 52.51 -26.04 -23.45
C LYS A 250 51.37 -25.02 -23.54
N ASN A 251 51.19 -24.38 -24.70
CA ASN A 251 50.11 -23.44 -24.93
C ASN A 251 48.73 -24.12 -24.94
N LEU A 252 48.65 -25.34 -25.48
CA LEU A 252 47.43 -26.15 -25.49
C LEU A 252 47.03 -26.57 -24.08
N SER A 253 47.97 -27.07 -23.28
CA SER A 253 47.74 -27.43 -21.87
C SER A 253 47.32 -26.21 -21.04
N TYR A 254 48.01 -25.07 -21.21
CA TYR A 254 47.64 -23.82 -20.54
C TYR A 254 46.20 -23.37 -20.88
N SER A 255 45.83 -23.42 -22.16
CA SER A 255 44.51 -22.99 -22.62
C SER A 255 43.39 -23.92 -22.12
N SER A 256 43.63 -25.23 -22.12
CA SER A 256 42.69 -26.23 -21.59
C SER A 256 42.47 -26.06 -20.08
N ASN A 257 43.54 -25.88 -19.31
CA ASN A 257 43.45 -25.65 -17.87
C ASN A 257 42.74 -24.33 -17.53
N MET A 258 43.00 -23.27 -18.31
CA MET A 258 42.31 -21.99 -18.12
C MET A 258 40.81 -22.09 -18.43
N LEU A 259 40.44 -22.81 -19.49
CA LEU A 259 39.03 -23.06 -19.81
C LEU A 259 38.35 -23.93 -18.74
N HIS A 260 39.06 -24.92 -18.18
CA HIS A 260 38.55 -25.73 -17.06
C HIS A 260 38.20 -24.85 -15.86
N SER A 261 39.15 -23.98 -15.44
CA SER A 261 38.97 -23.08 -14.31
C SER A 261 37.76 -22.15 -14.52
N LEU A 262 37.66 -21.52 -15.70
CA LEU A 262 36.55 -20.61 -16.00
C LEU A 262 35.18 -21.29 -15.95
N ILE A 263 35.09 -22.53 -16.45
CA ILE A 263 33.84 -23.31 -16.39
C ILE A 263 33.50 -23.69 -14.94
N SER A 264 34.50 -24.05 -14.13
CA SER A 264 34.32 -24.36 -12.72
C SER A 264 33.86 -23.14 -11.93
N ASP A 265 34.51 -21.99 -12.14
CA ASP A 265 34.19 -20.75 -11.43
C ASP A 265 32.74 -20.30 -11.70
N VAL A 266 32.26 -20.44 -12.94
CA VAL A 266 30.87 -20.13 -13.31
C VAL A 266 29.87 -21.05 -12.60
N LEU A 267 30.20 -22.34 -12.46
CA LEU A 267 29.36 -23.26 -11.71
C LEU A 267 29.32 -22.94 -10.22
N ASP A 268 30.49 -22.69 -9.62
CA ASP A 268 30.57 -22.40 -8.18
C ASP A 268 29.75 -21.16 -7.84
N LEU A 269 29.79 -20.14 -8.69
CA LEU A 269 28.97 -18.94 -8.56
C LEU A 269 27.47 -19.26 -8.63
N THR A 270 27.05 -20.15 -9.53
CA THR A 270 25.63 -20.59 -9.62
C THR A 270 25.18 -21.41 -8.43
N THR A 271 26.08 -22.23 -7.87
CA THR A 271 25.80 -23.03 -6.67
C THR A 271 25.65 -22.14 -5.43
N ILE A 272 26.41 -21.04 -5.38
CA ILE A 272 26.31 -20.02 -4.34
C ILE A 272 25.01 -19.21 -4.45
N GLU A 273 24.59 -18.87 -5.67
CA GLU A 273 23.34 -18.13 -5.93
C GLU A 273 22.08 -18.90 -5.51
N ASP A 274 22.09 -20.24 -5.56
CA ASP A 274 20.91 -21.09 -5.35
C ASP A 274 20.47 -21.27 -3.85
N GLU A 275 20.99 -20.46 -2.92
CA GLU A 275 20.73 -20.47 -1.45
C GLU A 275 20.90 -21.84 -0.72
N ASN A 276 21.20 -22.92 -1.43
CA ASN A 276 21.36 -24.29 -0.93
C ASN A 276 22.82 -24.68 -0.65
N LEU A 277 23.64 -23.72 -0.23
CA LEU A 277 25.04 -23.99 0.08
C LEU A 277 25.15 -24.68 1.45
N GLU A 278 25.16 -26.01 1.45
CA GLU A 278 25.41 -26.79 2.66
C GLU A 278 26.90 -26.75 3.02
N LEU A 279 27.25 -26.04 4.09
CA LEU A 279 28.60 -26.04 4.65
C LEU A 279 28.87 -27.37 5.33
N ASN A 280 29.90 -28.08 4.87
CA ASN A 280 30.30 -29.35 5.45
C ASN A 280 31.33 -29.12 6.57
N GLU A 281 30.84 -28.97 7.81
CA GLU A 281 31.67 -28.75 8.99
C GLU A 281 32.48 -30.01 9.32
N ASN A 282 33.80 -29.96 9.11
CA ASN A 282 34.72 -31.04 9.43
C ASN A 282 35.93 -30.51 10.22
N VAL A 283 36.49 -31.36 11.08
CA VAL A 283 37.75 -31.06 11.77
C VAL A 283 38.90 -31.21 10.78
N PHE A 284 39.66 -30.14 10.56
CA PHE A 284 40.84 -30.14 9.69
C PHE A 284 42.07 -29.58 10.42
N GLN A 285 43.26 -29.99 9.97
CA GLN A 285 44.53 -29.49 10.51
C GLN A 285 44.99 -28.28 9.70
N LEU A 286 44.80 -27.09 10.27
CA LEU A 286 45.14 -25.82 9.61
C LEU A 286 46.60 -25.76 9.12
N GLU A 287 47.54 -26.31 9.89
CA GLU A 287 48.96 -26.33 9.53
C GLU A 287 49.24 -27.17 8.28
N SER A 288 48.51 -28.28 8.10
CA SER A 288 48.60 -29.11 6.89
C SER A 288 48.04 -28.37 5.69
N GLU A 289 46.85 -27.80 5.81
CA GLU A 289 46.20 -27.06 4.72
C GLU A 289 47.04 -25.87 4.25
N ILE A 290 47.61 -25.11 5.20
CA ILE A 290 48.51 -24.00 4.87
C ILE A 290 49.78 -24.52 4.18
N SER A 291 50.36 -25.63 4.65
CA SER A 291 51.55 -26.23 4.01
C SER A 291 51.27 -26.66 2.58
N ASP A 292 50.11 -27.28 2.33
CA ASP A 292 49.70 -27.75 1.02
C ASP A 292 49.49 -26.58 0.05
N ILE A 293 48.86 -25.49 0.52
CA ILE A 293 48.73 -24.25 -0.24
C ILE A 293 50.11 -23.66 -0.57
N LEU A 294 51.04 -23.64 0.37
CA LEU A 294 52.39 -23.12 0.14
C LEU A 294 53.15 -23.92 -0.93
N GLU A 295 53.02 -25.25 -0.92
CA GLU A 295 53.62 -26.10 -1.94
C GLU A 295 53.08 -25.81 -3.34
N ILE A 296 51.76 -25.63 -3.47
CA ILE A 296 51.11 -25.29 -4.73
C ILE A 296 51.62 -23.96 -5.31
N PHE A 297 51.85 -22.96 -4.47
CA PHE A 297 52.29 -21.63 -4.92
C PHE A 297 53.81 -21.48 -5.06
N ARG A 298 54.61 -22.39 -4.49
CA ARG A 298 56.08 -22.37 -4.49
C ARG A 298 56.71 -22.16 -5.88
N PRO A 299 56.28 -22.87 -6.95
CA PRO A 299 56.85 -22.67 -8.30
C PRO A 299 56.60 -21.25 -8.86
N LYS A 300 55.49 -20.62 -8.48
CA LYS A 300 55.13 -19.25 -8.87
C LYS A 300 55.91 -18.20 -8.08
N ILE A 301 56.21 -18.49 -6.82
CA ILE A 301 57.00 -17.63 -5.93
C ILE A 301 58.46 -17.63 -6.38
N ASP A 302 59.01 -18.81 -6.65
CA ASP A 302 60.40 -18.99 -7.09
C ASP A 302 60.65 -18.36 -8.48
N SER A 303 59.68 -18.47 -9.39
CA SER A 303 59.77 -17.84 -10.71
C SER A 303 59.67 -16.31 -10.71
N ARG A 304 59.08 -15.70 -9.66
CA ARG A 304 58.96 -14.24 -9.52
C ARG A 304 59.97 -13.62 -8.53
N LYS A 305 60.80 -14.41 -7.85
CA LYS A 305 61.70 -13.96 -6.76
C LYS A 305 60.98 -13.18 -5.65
N SER A 306 59.74 -13.53 -5.37
CA SER A 306 58.94 -12.92 -4.29
C SER A 306 59.14 -13.69 -2.99
N PHE A 307 58.98 -13.05 -1.82
CA PHE A 307 58.99 -13.72 -0.52
C PHE A 307 57.57 -13.76 0.06
N LEU A 308 57.13 -14.92 0.57
CA LEU A 308 55.86 -15.07 1.27
C LEU A 308 56.13 -15.24 2.77
N HIS A 309 55.54 -14.37 3.60
CA HIS A 309 55.61 -14.46 5.06
C HIS A 309 54.25 -14.90 5.60
N LEU A 310 54.22 -16.00 6.35
CA LEU A 310 53.10 -16.44 7.18
C LEU A 310 53.34 -16.00 8.62
N HIS A 311 52.31 -15.44 9.26
CA HIS A 311 52.33 -14.92 10.62
C HIS A 311 51.57 -15.84 11.57
#